data_AF-A0A8T5TEG2-F1
#
_entry.id   AF-A0A8T5TEG2-F1
#
_cell.length_a   1.000
_cell.length_b   1.000
_cell.length_c   1.000
_cell.angle_alpha   90.00
_cell.angle_beta   90.00
_cell.angle_gamma   90.00
#
_symmetry.space_group_name_H-M   'P 1'
#
loop_
_entity.id
_entity.type
_entity.pdbx_description
1 polymer ?
#
loop_
_entity_poly.entity_id
_entity_poly.type
_entity_poly.pdbx_seq_one_letter_code
_entity_poly.pdbx_strand_id
1 'polypeptide(L)'
;MKNKRLGIGLSYALVAMILVGIQPIIVIGRNEAIDPYFFTGITCLYQAFLFIPITLIHRKKRKNQLEKDPIKYEINNSLLNDWKKKKNINFLIYIGISFSISQVLYFTGLDMAGAIN
;
A
#
# COMPACT_ATOMS: atom_id res chain seq x y z
N MET A 1 -18.98 13.29 15.97
CA MET A 1 -17.96 12.24 15.69
C MET A 1 -17.80 11.89 14.21
N LYS A 2 -18.88 11.76 13.41
CA LYS A 2 -18.83 11.39 11.98
C LYS A 2 -18.04 12.40 11.12
N ASN A 3 -18.31 13.71 11.29
CA ASN A 3 -17.59 14.78 10.57
C ASN A 3 -16.09 14.86 10.89
N LYS A 4 -15.68 14.57 12.14
CA LYS A 4 -14.26 14.55 12.53
C LYS A 4 -13.50 13.41 11.84
N ARG A 5 -14.11 12.22 11.71
CA ARG A 5 -13.52 11.08 10.98
C ARG A 5 -13.47 11.34 9.47
N LEU A 6 -14.50 11.99 8.93
CA LEU A 6 -14.52 12.42 7.53
C LEU A 6 -13.40 13.42 7.23
N GLY A 7 -13.23 14.45 8.06
CA GLY A 7 -12.15 15.44 7.90
C GLY A 7 -10.76 14.81 7.93
N ILE A 8 -10.53 13.85 8.84
CA ILE A 8 -9.27 13.09 8.88
C ILE A 8 -9.10 12.26 7.59
N GLY A 9 -10.14 11.56 7.14
CA GLY A 9 -10.09 10.80 5.89
C GLY A 9 -9.77 11.68 4.67
N LEU A 10 -10.40 12.84 4.57
CA LEU A 10 -10.16 13.82 3.52
C LEU A 10 -8.72 14.36 3.57
N SER A 11 -8.18 14.64 4.76
CA SER A 11 -6.78 15.06 4.87
C SER A 11 -5.79 13.99 4.38
N TYR A 12 -6.03 12.71 4.70
CA TYR A 12 -5.19 11.63 4.19
C TYR A 12 -5.33 11.47 2.67
N ALA A 13 -6.54 11.61 2.14
CA ALA A 13 -6.78 11.56 0.69
C ALA A 13 -6.05 12.70 -0.03
N LEU A 14 -6.10 13.92 0.52
CA LEU A 14 -5.44 15.09 -0.06
C LEU A 14 -3.91 14.93 -0.06
N VAL A 15 -3.34 14.49 1.06
CA VAL A 15 -1.90 14.18 1.14
C VAL A 15 -1.53 13.08 0.14
N ALA A 16 -2.33 12.02 0.03
CA ALA A 16 -2.08 10.94 -0.92
C ALA A 16 -2.12 11.43 -2.37
N MET A 17 -3.09 12.26 -2.74
CA MET A 17 -3.17 12.83 -4.10
C MET A 17 -1.95 13.68 -4.43
N ILE A 18 -1.48 14.51 -3.49
CA ILE A 18 -0.27 15.32 -3.69
C ILE A 18 0.95 14.42 -3.88
N LEU A 19 1.15 13.43 -2.98
CA LEU A 19 2.31 12.54 -3.04
C LEU A 19 2.32 11.67 -4.31
N VAL A 20 1.15 11.18 -4.74
CA VAL A 20 1.02 10.41 -5.99
C VAL A 20 1.23 11.32 -7.21
N GLY A 21 0.69 12.54 -7.20
CA GLY A 21 0.88 13.51 -8.29
C GLY A 21 2.33 13.95 -8.49
N ILE A 22 3.17 13.87 -7.46
CA ILE A 22 4.61 14.17 -7.55
C ILE A 22 5.40 13.01 -8.17
N GLN A 23 4.91 11.77 -8.13
CA GLN A 23 5.61 10.59 -8.68
C GLN A 23 6.09 10.79 -10.13
N PRO A 24 5.26 11.26 -11.09
CA PRO A 24 5.74 11.47 -12.45
C PRO A 24 6.85 12.52 -12.54
N ILE A 25 6.84 13.57 -11.71
CA ILE A 25 7.93 14.57 -11.68
C ILE A 25 9.24 13.91 -11.25
N ILE A 26 9.20 13.04 -10.24
CA ILE A 26 10.38 12.29 -9.76
C ILE A 26 10.88 11.34 -10.85
N VAL A 27 9.98 10.67 -11.57
CA VAL A 27 10.33 9.75 -12.65
C VAL A 27 10.97 10.47 -13.83
N ILE A 28 10.48 11.66 -14.19
CA ILE A 28 11.06 12.50 -15.24
C ILE A 28 12.44 13.01 -14.82
N GLY A 29 12.59 13.40 -13.55
CA GLY A 29 13.87 13.84 -12.99
C GLY A 29 14.85 12.72 -12.68
N ARG A 30 14.53 11.46 -13.00
CA ARG A 30 15.44 10.33 -12.77
C ARG A 30 16.66 10.43 -13.70
N ASN A 31 17.76 9.78 -13.32
CA ASN A 31 18.87 9.58 -14.24
C ASN A 31 18.44 8.64 -15.37
N GLU A 32 18.64 9.06 -16.63
CA GLU A 32 18.29 8.30 -17.83
C GLU A 32 18.88 6.88 -17.86
N ALA A 33 19.99 6.64 -17.17
CA ALA A 33 20.59 5.31 -17.06
C ALA A 33 19.73 4.29 -16.28
N ILE A 34 18.72 4.73 -15.53
CA ILE A 34 17.84 3.88 -14.73
C ILE A 34 16.55 3.67 -15.52
N ASP A 35 16.19 2.42 -15.79
CA ASP A 35 14.91 2.09 -16.43
C ASP A 35 13.71 2.51 -15.53
N PRO A 36 12.65 3.15 -16.09
CA PRO A 36 11.54 3.65 -15.30
C PRO A 36 10.70 2.55 -14.66
N TYR A 37 10.55 1.40 -15.32
CA TYR A 37 9.85 0.24 -14.76
C TYR A 37 10.64 -0.36 -13.60
N PHE A 38 11.96 -0.43 -13.74
CA PHE A 38 12.85 -0.89 -12.66
C PHE A 38 12.85 0.07 -11.46
N PHE A 39 12.91 1.38 -11.70
CA PHE A 39 12.80 2.41 -10.67
C PHE A 39 11.50 2.27 -9.84
N THR A 40 10.39 1.98 -10.53
CA THR A 40 9.08 1.77 -9.89
C THR A 40 9.04 0.49 -9.06
N GLY A 41 9.60 -0.60 -9.58
CA GLY A 41 9.74 -1.85 -8.85
C GLY A 41 10.52 -1.66 -7.54
N ILE A 42 11.65 -0.96 -7.60
CA ILE A 42 12.45 -0.61 -6.41
C ILE A 42 11.63 0.26 -5.44
N THR A 43 10.90 1.25 -5.93
CA THR A 43 10.06 2.12 -5.10
C THR A 43 9.00 1.31 -4.35
N CYS A 44 8.36 0.35 -5.01
CA CYS A 44 7.39 -0.55 -4.38
C CYS A 44 8.04 -1.42 -3.30
N LEU A 45 9.26 -1.92 -3.53
CA LEU A 45 10.03 -2.67 -2.53
C LEU A 45 10.37 -1.82 -1.30
N TYR A 46 10.77 -0.56 -1.49
CA TYR A 46 11.02 0.36 -0.38
C TYR A 46 9.74 0.61 0.44
N GLN A 47 8.60 0.83 -0.22
CA GLN A 47 7.32 0.98 0.46
C GLN A 47 6.97 -0.28 1.25
N ALA A 48 7.12 -1.46 0.65
CA ALA A 48 6.89 -2.72 1.34
C ALA A 48 7.82 -2.87 2.56
N PHE A 49 9.10 -2.54 2.42
CA PHE A 49 10.08 -2.59 3.49
C PHE A 49 9.76 -1.66 4.66
N LEU A 50 9.18 -0.47 4.39
CA LEU A 50 8.75 0.45 5.43
C LEU A 50 7.43 0.02 6.10
N PHE A 51 6.44 -0.40 5.32
CA PHE A 51 5.09 -0.66 5.84
C PHE A 51 4.90 -2.06 6.43
N ILE A 52 5.63 -3.07 5.96
CA ILE A 52 5.53 -4.43 6.50
C ILE A 52 5.91 -4.46 7.99
N PRO A 53 7.06 -3.93 8.44
CA PRO A 53 7.43 -3.91 9.86
C PRO A 53 6.40 -3.19 10.72
N ILE A 54 5.94 -2.02 10.27
CA ILE A 54 4.92 -1.22 10.98
C ILE A 54 3.65 -2.05 11.17
N THR A 55 3.20 -2.73 10.11
CA THR A 55 2.00 -3.58 10.14
C THR A 55 2.18 -4.77 11.09
N LEU A 56 3.35 -5.43 11.07
CA LEU A 56 3.67 -6.53 11.96
C LEU A 56 3.72 -6.10 13.43
N ILE A 57 4.30 -4.94 13.73
CA ILE A 57 4.33 -4.38 15.09
C ILE A 57 2.92 -4.08 15.59
N HIS A 58 2.09 -3.42 14.79
CA HIS A 58 0.69 -3.12 15.16
C HIS A 58 -0.12 -4.40 15.38
N ARG A 59 0.09 -5.41 14.52
CA ARG A 59 -0.56 -6.71 14.67
C ARG A 59 -0.14 -7.42 15.95
N LYS A 60 1.17 -7.42 16.27
CA LYS A 60 1.68 -8.00 17.52
C LYS A 60 1.10 -7.29 18.74
N LYS A 61 1.07 -5.95 18.75
CA LYS A 61 0.46 -5.15 19.82
C LYS A 61 -1.02 -5.50 20.01
N ARG A 62 -1.79 -5.58 18.92
CA ARG A 62 -3.21 -5.93 18.95
C ARG A 62 -3.45 -7.35 19.47
N LYS A 63 -2.62 -8.31 19.05
CA LYS A 63 -2.68 -9.69 19.57
C LYS A 63 -2.45 -9.73 21.08
N ASN A 64 -1.40 -9.09 21.58
CA ASN A 64 -1.07 -9.06 23.01
C ASN A 64 -2.16 -8.36 23.86
N GLN A 65 -2.88 -7.38 23.29
CA GLN A 65 -4.00 -6.72 23.98
C GLN A 65 -5.22 -7.63 24.08
N LEU A 66 -5.49 -8.41 23.04
CA LEU A 66 -6.64 -9.32 23.00
C LEU A 66 -6.42 -10.57 23.85
N GLU A 67 -5.19 -11.10 23.94
CA GLU A 67 -4.88 -12.25 24.82
C GLU A 67 -5.11 -11.96 26.31
N LYS A 68 -5.17 -10.69 26.73
CA LYS A 68 -5.49 -10.28 28.11
C LYS A 68 -7.00 -10.29 28.42
N ASP A 69 -7.85 -10.44 27.41
CA ASP A 69 -9.32 -10.44 27.53
C ASP A 69 -9.89 -11.59 26.69
N PRO A 70 -10.08 -12.78 27.28
CA PRO A 70 -10.46 -14.00 26.56
C PRO A 70 -11.75 -13.88 25.74
N ILE A 71 -12.71 -13.09 26.23
CA ILE A 71 -14.00 -12.85 25.57
C ILE A 71 -13.79 -12.01 24.30
N LYS A 72 -12.94 -10.97 24.37
CA LYS A 72 -12.60 -10.18 23.17
C LYS A 72 -11.68 -10.92 22.22
N TYR A 73 -10.85 -11.84 22.71
CA TYR A 73 -9.97 -12.64 21.87
C TYR A 73 -10.75 -13.48 20.87
N GLU A 74 -11.78 -14.20 21.33
CA GLU A 74 -12.60 -15.04 20.46
C GLU A 74 -13.33 -14.23 19.38
N ILE A 75 -13.89 -13.08 19.77
CA ILE A 75 -14.61 -12.16 18.86
C ILE A 75 -13.67 -11.54 17.80
N ASN A 76 -12.43 -11.20 18.18
CA ASN A 76 -11.49 -10.47 17.31
C ASN A 76 -10.41 -11.35 16.66
N ASN A 77 -10.42 -12.67 16.90
CA ASN A 77 -9.47 -13.60 16.30
C ASN A 77 -9.53 -13.58 14.76
N SER A 78 -10.74 -13.39 14.21
CA SER A 78 -10.97 -13.21 12.78
C SER A 78 -10.18 -12.02 12.22
N LEU A 79 -10.20 -10.86 12.89
CA LEU A 79 -9.46 -9.66 12.46
C LEU A 79 -7.93 -9.82 12.46
N LEU A 80 -7.39 -10.77 13.24
CA LEU A 80 -5.94 -11.00 13.35
C LEU A 80 -5.41 -12.07 12.39
N ASN A 81 -6.24 -13.03 12.02
CA ASN A 81 -5.81 -14.26 11.37
C ASN A 81 -6.55 -14.56 10.06
N ASP A 82 -7.63 -13.86 9.73
CA ASP A 82 -8.40 -14.16 8.52
C ASP A 82 -7.62 -13.97 7.22
N TRP A 83 -6.60 -13.12 7.20
CA TRP A 83 -5.71 -12.99 6.04
C TRP A 83 -5.02 -14.31 5.65
N LYS A 84 -4.88 -15.26 6.58
CA LYS A 84 -4.31 -16.60 6.34
C LYS A 84 -5.29 -17.56 5.66
N LYS A 85 -6.58 -17.25 5.66
CA LYS A 85 -7.58 -18.10 4.99
C LYS A 85 -7.29 -18.11 3.50
N LYS A 86 -7.33 -19.28 2.86
CA LYS A 86 -7.01 -19.44 1.42
C LYS A 86 -7.76 -18.45 0.52
N LYS A 87 -9.06 -18.20 0.79
CA LYS A 87 -9.86 -17.20 0.08
C LYS A 87 -9.25 -15.79 0.16
N ASN A 88 -8.78 -15.39 1.32
CA ASN A 88 -8.21 -14.06 1.54
C ASN A 88 -6.77 -13.97 1.01
N ILE A 89 -5.99 -15.06 1.06
CA ILE A 89 -4.69 -15.13 0.36
C ILE A 89 -4.89 -14.94 -1.14
N ASN A 90 -5.84 -15.65 -1.75
CA ASN A 90 -6.14 -15.49 -3.18
C ASN A 90 -6.57 -14.05 -3.49
N PHE A 91 -7.37 -13.43 -2.62
CA PHE A 91 -7.76 -12.04 -2.76
C PHE A 91 -6.57 -11.07 -2.63
N LEU A 92 -5.64 -11.31 -1.71
CA LEU A 92 -4.41 -10.51 -1.59
C LEU A 92 -3.50 -10.66 -2.81
N ILE A 93 -3.37 -11.87 -3.35
CA ILE A 93 -2.64 -12.12 -4.60
C ILE A 93 -3.32 -11.37 -5.76
N TYR A 94 -4.65 -11.43 -5.86
CA TYR A 94 -5.40 -10.68 -6.85
C TYR A 94 -5.15 -9.17 -6.75
N ILE A 95 -5.22 -8.59 -5.55
CA ILE A 95 -4.89 -7.18 -5.32
C ILE A 95 -3.47 -6.87 -5.77
N GLY A 96 -2.49 -7.72 -5.41
CA GLY A 96 -1.10 -7.55 -5.81
C GLY A 96 -0.91 -7.54 -7.33
N ILE A 97 -1.55 -8.48 -8.03
CA ILE A 97 -1.50 -8.56 -9.50
C ILE A 97 -2.16 -7.31 -10.12
N SER A 98 -3.36 -6.93 -9.67
CA SER A 98 -4.05 -5.74 -10.16
C SER A 98 -3.23 -4.46 -9.93
N PHE A 99 -2.59 -4.34 -8.78
CA PHE A 99 -1.70 -3.22 -8.47
C PHE A 99 -0.48 -3.21 -9.41
N SER A 100 0.18 -4.35 -9.63
CA SER A 100 1.32 -4.46 -10.54
C SER A 100 0.93 -4.10 -11.98
N ILE A 101 -0.21 -4.58 -12.47
CA ILE A 101 -0.73 -4.23 -13.80
C ILE A 101 -1.00 -2.73 -13.88
N SER A 102 -1.61 -2.14 -12.86
CA SER A 102 -1.86 -0.69 -12.80
C SER A 102 -0.57 0.13 -12.87
N GLN A 103 0.49 -0.31 -12.20
CA GLN A 103 1.80 0.35 -12.26
C GLN A 103 2.38 0.25 -13.67
N VAL A 104 2.40 -0.94 -14.28
CA VAL A 104 2.92 -1.11 -15.65
C VAL A 104 2.17 -0.21 -16.62
N LEU A 105 0.82 -0.23 -16.60
CA LEU A 105 -0.01 0.60 -17.48
C LEU A 105 0.23 2.10 -17.27
N TYR A 106 0.44 2.53 -16.02
CA TYR A 106 0.74 3.92 -15.71
C TYR A 106 2.03 4.39 -16.37
N PHE A 107 3.11 3.60 -16.27
CA PHE A 107 4.39 3.94 -16.88
C PHE A 107 4.36 3.81 -18.40
N THR A 108 3.66 2.83 -18.96
CA THR A 108 3.42 2.78 -20.40
C THR A 108 2.66 4.01 -20.89
N GLY A 109 1.69 4.52 -20.13
CA GLY A 109 1.00 5.77 -20.45
C GLY A 109 1.92 6.99 -20.43
N LEU A 110 2.87 7.05 -19.48
CA LEU A 110 3.88 8.12 -19.43
C LEU A 110 4.85 8.07 -20.63
N ASP A 111 5.28 6.87 -21.02
CA ASP A 111 6.14 6.62 -22.17
C ASP A 111 5.44 7.03 -23.47
N MET A 112 4.19 6.59 -23.66
CA MET A 112 3.36 7.00 -24.81
C MET A 112 3.10 8.51 -24.86
N ALA A 113 3.11 9.21 -23.73
CA ALA A 113 2.97 10.66 -23.66
C ALA A 113 4.29 11.41 -23.94
N GLY A 114 5.40 10.70 -24.15
CA GLY A 114 6.74 11.28 -24.31
C GLY A 114 7.27 11.92 -23.03
N ALA A 115 6.69 11.58 -21.87
CA ALA A 115 7.13 12.11 -20.59
C ALA A 115 8.38 11.37 -20.08
N ILE A 116 8.55 10.11 -20.48
CA ILE A 116 9.71 9.29 -20.13
C ILE A 116 10.25 8.65 -21.40
N ASN A 117 11.58 8.58 -21.50
CA ASN A 117 12.31 7.85 -22.54
C ASN A 117 12.84 6.52 -21.97
#